data_AF-A0A1Q7IVX4-F1
#
_entry.id   AF-A0A1Q7IVX4-F1
#
_cell.length_a   1.000
_cell.length_b   1.000
_cell.length_c   1.000
_cell.angle_alpha   90.00
_cell.angle_beta   90.00
_cell.angle_gamma   90.00
#
_symmetry.space_group_name_H-M   'P 1'
#
loop_
_entity.id
_entity.type
_entity.pdbx_description
1 polymer ?
#
loop_
_entity_poly.entity_id
_entity_poly.type
_entity_poly.pdbx_seq_one_letter_code
_entity_poly.pdbx_strand_id
1 'polypeptide(L)'
;MEKCVNCEYYDRRRARPTDGKAPMWGQCRRHSPHLNPATAKAYVVEGVWPLVRDDDWCGEWKILTRMIEELLPEPAALAAEDAPGSPSRSRPATANAAVTAAAGDD
;
A
#
# COMPACT_ATOMS: atom_id res chain seq x y z
N MET A 1 -14.75 -3.23 -13.36
CA MET A 1 -15.69 -2.13 -13.05
C MET A 1 -15.16 -1.35 -11.85
N GLU A 2 -15.27 -0.03 -11.88
CA GLU A 2 -14.70 0.93 -10.93
C GLU A 2 -15.48 0.97 -9.60
N LYS A 3 -15.43 -0.13 -8.85
CA LYS A 3 -16.12 -0.28 -7.55
C LYS A 3 -15.12 -0.25 -6.41
N CYS A 4 -15.56 0.17 -5.22
CA CYS A 4 -14.76 0.20 -4.00
C CYS A 4 -14.02 -1.12 -3.75
N VAL A 5 -14.64 -2.28 -3.93
CA VAL A 5 -13.99 -3.60 -3.75
C VAL A 5 -12.69 -3.78 -4.54
N ASN A 6 -12.55 -3.12 -5.69
CA ASN A 6 -11.38 -3.21 -6.58
C ASN A 6 -10.50 -1.95 -6.53
N CYS A 7 -10.76 -1.04 -5.60
CA CYS A 7 -10.05 0.24 -5.48
C CYS A 7 -8.80 0.10 -4.61
N GLU A 8 -7.70 0.76 -5.00
CA GLU A 8 -6.45 0.78 -4.23
C GLU A 8 -6.65 1.28 -2.78
N TYR A 9 -7.57 2.22 -2.58
CA TYR A 9 -7.82 2.85 -1.29
C TYR A 9 -8.78 2.09 -0.38
N TYR A 10 -9.33 0.97 -0.83
CA TYR A 10 -10.36 0.24 -0.10
C TYR A 10 -9.74 -0.76 0.88
N ASP A 11 -10.11 -0.66 2.16
CA ASP A 11 -9.68 -1.58 3.21
C ASP A 11 -10.88 -2.33 3.81
N ARG A 12 -11.03 -3.60 3.40
CA ARG A 12 -12.03 -4.51 3.96
C ARG A 12 -11.61 -5.12 5.30
N ARG A 13 -10.30 -5.19 5.61
CA ARG A 13 -9.78 -5.90 6.81
C ARG A 13 -10.04 -5.14 8.10
N ARG A 14 -10.11 -3.80 8.03
CA ARG A 14 -10.36 -2.95 9.20
C ARG A 14 -11.79 -2.44 9.29
N ALA A 15 -12.67 -2.93 8.43
CA ALA A 15 -14.10 -2.70 8.55
C ALA A 15 -14.59 -3.37 9.84
N ARG A 16 -14.75 -2.63 10.93
CA ARG A 16 -15.50 -3.13 12.09
C ARG A 16 -16.96 -3.10 11.66
N PRO A 17 -17.62 -4.25 11.42
CA PRO A 17 -19.04 -4.23 11.12
C PRO A 17 -19.72 -3.87 12.43
N THR A 18 -20.35 -2.71 12.48
CA THR A 18 -21.04 -2.23 13.69
C THR A 18 -22.12 -3.21 14.18
N ASP A 19 -22.57 -4.15 13.34
CA ASP A 19 -23.76 -4.96 13.60
C ASP A 19 -23.65 -6.46 13.23
N GLY A 20 -22.45 -7.00 12.99
CA GLY A 20 -22.27 -8.44 12.70
C GLY A 20 -22.95 -8.97 11.41
N LYS A 21 -23.66 -8.11 10.67
CA LYS A 21 -24.40 -8.41 9.44
C LYS A 21 -23.91 -7.56 8.27
N ALA A 22 -22.62 -7.63 7.92
CA ALA A 22 -22.18 -6.91 6.73
C ALA A 22 -20.86 -7.43 6.13
N PRO A 23 -20.86 -8.59 5.46
CA PRO A 23 -19.70 -9.04 4.66
C PRO A 23 -19.39 -8.15 3.44
N MET A 24 -20.03 -6.96 3.31
CA MET A 24 -19.99 -6.11 2.13
C MET A 24 -19.62 -4.64 2.41
N TRP A 25 -18.90 -4.38 3.50
CA TRP A 25 -18.46 -3.04 3.90
C TRP A 25 -16.96 -2.99 4.14
N GLY A 26 -16.40 -1.80 3.91
CA GLY A 26 -15.00 -1.48 4.15
C GLY A 26 -14.80 -0.02 4.47
N GLN A 27 -13.53 0.36 4.68
CA GLN A 27 -13.15 1.75 4.89
C GLN A 27 -12.49 2.32 3.63
N CYS A 28 -12.88 3.53 3.24
CA CYS A 28 -12.18 4.28 2.19
C CYS A 28 -11.02 5.06 2.79
N ARG A 29 -9.78 4.79 2.36
CA ARG A 29 -8.54 5.40 2.87
C ARG A 29 -7.91 6.43 1.96
N ARG A 30 -8.68 6.95 0.99
CA ARG A 30 -8.22 7.97 0.06
C ARG A 30 -7.73 9.22 0.79
N HIS A 31 -8.46 9.64 1.81
CA HIS A 31 -8.11 10.78 2.65
C HIS A 31 -7.70 10.33 4.04
N SER A 32 -7.00 11.22 4.73
CA SER A 32 -6.72 11.10 6.16
C SER A 32 -8.04 10.88 6.94
N PRO A 33 -8.01 10.15 8.06
CA PRO A 33 -9.20 9.91 8.85
C PRO A 33 -9.80 11.23 9.35
N HIS A 34 -11.13 11.29 9.40
CA HIS A 34 -11.84 12.45 9.91
C HIS A 34 -11.94 12.36 11.42
N LEU A 35 -12.00 13.51 12.10
CA LEU A 35 -12.24 13.54 13.54
C LEU A 35 -13.62 12.96 13.83
N ASN A 36 -13.71 12.01 14.76
CA ASN A 36 -14.99 11.46 15.20
C ASN A 36 -15.75 12.49 16.06
N PRO A 37 -16.85 13.07 15.55
CA PRO A 37 -17.61 14.08 16.30
C PRO A 37 -18.33 13.49 17.51
N ALA A 38 -18.50 12.16 17.58
CA ALA A 38 -19.24 11.49 18.64
C ALA A 38 -18.36 11.07 19.84
N THR A 39 -17.09 11.46 19.88
CA THR A 39 -16.19 11.03 20.96
C THR A 39 -16.57 11.73 22.28
N ALA A 40 -17.15 10.98 23.22
CA ALA A 40 -17.64 11.49 24.50
C ALA A 40 -16.52 11.99 25.45
N LYS A 41 -15.25 11.74 25.13
CA LYS A 41 -14.09 12.13 25.93
C LYS A 41 -13.27 13.15 25.16
N ALA A 42 -13.29 14.41 25.61
CA ALA A 42 -12.60 15.53 24.98
C ALA A 42 -11.06 15.36 24.86
N TYR A 43 -10.47 14.45 25.65
CA TYR A 43 -9.03 14.18 25.63
C TYR A 43 -8.64 13.02 24.69
N VAL A 44 -9.61 12.33 24.08
CA VAL A 44 -9.35 11.25 23.12
C VAL A 44 -9.73 11.73 21.73
N VAL A 45 -8.73 11.90 20.88
CA VAL A 45 -8.94 12.26 19.47
C VAL A 45 -8.91 10.98 18.65
N GLU A 46 -10.08 10.49 18.25
CA GLU A 46 -10.19 9.33 17.38
C GLU A 46 -10.39 9.76 15.92
N GLY A 47 -9.50 9.29 15.06
CA GLY A 47 -9.67 9.38 13.61
C GLY A 47 -10.49 8.21 13.08
N VAL A 48 -11.51 8.51 12.28
CA VAL A 48 -12.38 7.51 11.65
C VAL A 48 -12.35 7.70 10.13
N TRP A 49 -12.15 6.61 9.40
CA TRP A 49 -12.30 6.60 7.94
C TRP A 49 -13.76 6.37 7.54
N PRO A 50 -14.22 6.94 6.41
CA PRO A 50 -15.55 6.69 5.89
C PRO A 50 -15.81 5.21 5.66
N LEU A 51 -16.94 4.72 6.18
CA LEU A 51 -17.45 3.38 5.87
C LEU A 51 -18.19 3.43 4.53
N VAL A 52 -17.79 2.57 3.60
CA VAL A 52 -18.34 2.47 2.24
C VAL A 52 -18.67 1.02 1.92
N ARG A 53 -19.63 0.79 1.00
CA ARG A 53 -19.96 -0.55 0.52
C ARG A 53 -19.01 -0.98 -0.59
N ASP A 54 -18.94 -2.29 -0.80
CA ASP A 54 -18.16 -2.89 -1.88
C ASP A 54 -18.51 -2.35 -3.27
N ASP A 55 -19.80 -2.17 -3.52
CA ASP A 55 -20.35 -1.76 -4.81
C ASP A 55 -20.39 -0.24 -5.02
N ASP A 56 -19.98 0.55 -4.02
CA ASP A 56 -19.98 2.01 -4.11
C ASP A 56 -18.90 2.53 -5.05
N TRP A 57 -19.10 3.77 -5.53
CA TRP A 57 -18.15 4.52 -6.35
C TRP A 57 -18.18 6.01 -5.97
N CYS A 58 -16.99 6.59 -5.78
CA CYS A 58 -16.80 7.98 -5.34
C CYS A 58 -16.27 8.91 -6.44
N GLY A 59 -16.19 8.46 -7.70
CA GLY A 59 -15.73 9.29 -8.83
C GLY A 59 -14.21 9.35 -9.03
N GLU A 60 -13.41 9.00 -8.03
CA GLU A 60 -11.95 9.10 -8.11
C GLU A 60 -11.22 7.74 -8.06
N TRP A 61 -11.92 6.65 -8.40
CA TRP A 61 -11.42 5.27 -8.29
C TRP A 61 -10.02 5.08 -8.91
N LYS A 62 -9.18 4.27 -8.26
CA LYS A 62 -7.88 3.86 -8.79
C LYS A 62 -7.73 2.35 -8.71
N ILE A 63 -7.11 1.78 -9.73
CA ILE A 63 -6.89 0.33 -9.81
C ILE A 63 -5.94 -0.13 -8.71
N LEU A 64 -6.31 -1.21 -8.02
CA LEU A 64 -5.42 -1.85 -7.04
C LEU A 64 -4.26 -2.53 -7.79
N THR A 65 -3.13 -1.84 -7.92
CA THR A 65 -1.97 -2.30 -8.70
C THR A 65 -1.38 -3.62 -8.20
N ARG A 66 -1.53 -3.93 -6.90
CA ARG A 66 -1.06 -5.20 -6.32
C ARG A 66 -1.69 -6.45 -6.94
N MET A 67 -2.89 -6.34 -7.52
CA MET A 67 -3.49 -7.48 -8.25
C MET A 67 -2.99 -7.60 -9.70
N ILE A 68 -2.41 -6.54 -10.26
CA ILE A 68 -1.94 -6.54 -11.65
C ILE A 68 -0.61 -7.27 -11.76
N GLU A 69 0.25 -7.16 -10.74
CA GLU A 69 1.57 -7.78 -10.72
C GLU A 69 1.51 -9.31 -10.68
N GLU A 70 0.51 -9.91 -10.01
CA GLU A 70 0.27 -11.37 -10.04
C GLU A 70 -0.32 -11.89 -11.37
N LEU A 71 -0.88 -11.00 -12.20
CA LEU A 71 -1.54 -11.37 -13.46
C LEU A 71 -0.66 -11.17 -14.70
N LEU A 72 0.52 -10.59 -14.54
CA LEU A 72 1.52 -10.45 -15.60
C LEU A 72 2.45 -11.66 -15.54
N PRO A 73 2.25 -12.70 -16.36
CA PRO A 73 3.30 -13.69 -16.56
C PRO A 73 4.53 -12.97 -17.12
N GLU A 74 5.69 -13.20 -16.50
CA GLU A 74 6.99 -12.77 -17.05
C GLU A 74 7.03 -13.18 -18.53
N PRO A 75 7.33 -12.25 -19.46
CA PRO A 75 7.61 -12.66 -20.82
C PRO A 75 8.85 -13.55 -20.77
N ALA A 76 8.63 -14.85 -21.00
CA ALA A 76 9.67 -15.85 -21.07
C ALA A 76 10.84 -15.30 -21.89
N ALA A 77 11.98 -15.11 -21.21
CA ALA A 77 13.24 -14.80 -21.85
C ALA A 77 13.50 -15.89 -22.90
N LEU A 78 13.36 -15.50 -24.17
CA LEU A 78 13.79 -16.32 -25.30
C LEU A 78 15.31 -16.49 -25.18
N ALA A 79 15.71 -17.67 -24.73
CA ALA A 79 17.10 -18.12 -24.69
C ALA A 79 17.58 -18.56 -26.09
N ALA A 80 18.74 -18.05 -26.51
CA ALA A 80 19.76 -18.67 -27.37
C ALA A 80 20.86 -17.61 -27.60
N GLU A 81 21.98 -17.57 -26.86
CA GLU A 81 23.17 -18.44 -26.91
C GLU A 81 23.83 -18.49 -28.31
N ASP A 82 24.96 -17.76 -28.51
CA ASP A 82 26.21 -18.15 -29.23
C ASP A 82 27.19 -16.93 -29.26
N ALA A 83 28.17 -16.78 -28.35
CA ALA A 83 29.55 -17.28 -28.37
C ALA A 83 30.58 -16.09 -28.24
N PRO A 84 31.92 -16.28 -28.17
CA PRO A 84 32.71 -16.02 -26.96
C PRO A 84 33.75 -14.89 -27.10
N GLY A 85 34.02 -14.15 -26.02
CA GLY A 85 35.08 -13.14 -25.96
C GLY A 85 35.59 -12.92 -24.54
N SER A 86 36.76 -13.48 -24.25
CA SER A 86 37.51 -13.44 -22.97
C SER A 86 38.23 -12.08 -22.76
N PRO A 87 39.00 -11.85 -21.67
CA PRO A 87 38.59 -11.48 -20.31
C PRO A 87 39.21 -10.12 -19.86
N SER A 88 39.19 -9.84 -18.54
CA SER A 88 39.95 -8.79 -17.79
C SER A 88 39.15 -7.49 -17.52
N ARG A 89 39.12 -6.85 -16.35
CA ARG A 89 39.83 -7.00 -15.06
C ARG A 89 39.15 -6.12 -13.99
N SER A 90 39.27 -6.55 -12.73
CA SER A 90 39.43 -5.73 -11.50
C SER A 90 38.20 -5.14 -10.77
N ARG A 91 37.91 -5.72 -9.58
CA ARG A 91 37.34 -5.04 -8.40
C ARG A 91 38.34 -3.98 -7.86
N PRO A 92 37.88 -2.91 -7.21
CA PRO A 92 37.67 -2.91 -5.75
C PRO A 92 36.28 -2.33 -5.38
N ALA A 93 35.53 -2.93 -4.45
CA ALA A 93 35.62 -2.82 -2.98
C ALA A 93 35.15 -1.46 -2.42
N THR A 94 33.93 -1.48 -1.90
CA THR A 94 33.46 -0.88 -0.63
C THR A 94 33.74 0.59 -0.31
N ALA A 95 32.67 1.35 -0.07
CA ALA A 95 32.56 2.23 1.09
C ALA A 95 31.10 2.44 1.49
N ASN A 96 30.65 1.72 2.52
CA ASN A 96 29.57 2.19 3.39
C ASN A 96 30.13 3.38 4.17
N ALA A 97 29.47 4.54 4.08
CA ALA A 97 29.65 5.61 5.05
C ALA A 97 28.32 5.80 5.78
N ALA A 98 28.19 5.09 6.90
CA ALA A 98 27.27 5.46 7.96
C ALA A 98 27.79 6.76 8.59
N VAL A 99 26.95 7.80 8.62
CA VAL A 99 27.21 8.97 9.45
C VAL A 99 26.47 8.82 10.78
N THR A 100 27.29 8.90 11.80
CA THR A 100 27.12 8.70 13.23
C THR A 100 26.16 9.68 13.89
N ALA A 101 25.45 9.17 14.90
CA ALA A 101 24.85 9.93 15.98
C ALA A 101 25.94 10.71 16.77
N ALA A 102 25.60 11.91 17.21
CA ALA A 102 26.31 12.61 18.28
C ALA A 102 25.31 13.00 19.36
N ALA A 103 25.58 12.51 20.58
CA ALA A 103 25.01 12.93 21.84
C ALA A 103 26.01 13.87 22.55
N GLY A 104 25.52 14.77 23.42
CA GLY A 104 26.30 15.62 24.34
C GLY A 104 25.73 17.06 24.36
N ASP A 105 24.93 17.49 25.35
CA ASP A 105 25.20 17.80 26.77
C ASP A 105 25.77 19.22 26.96
N ASP A 106 24.89 20.16 27.35
CA ASP A 106 25.05 21.23 28.36
C ASP A 106 23.65 21.76 28.75
#